data_AF-A0A353FGV4-F1
#
_entry.id   AF-A0A353FGV4-F1
#
_cell.length_a   1.000
_cell.length_b   1.000
_cell.length_c   1.000
_cell.angle_alpha   90.00
_cell.angle_beta   90.00
_cell.angle_gamma   90.00
#
_symmetry.space_group_name_H-M   'P 1'
#
loop_
_entity.id
_entity.type
_entity.pdbx_description
1 polymer ?
#
loop_
_entity_poly.entity_id
_entity_poly.type
_entity_poly.pdbx_seq_one_letter_code
_entity_poly.pdbx_strand_id
1 'polypeptide(L)' 'MVILALLIVYAFLLPAHLFNDPYATVVLDEEGRLLGARIAEDEQWRFPPPDSIPEKFSACIRTFEDRYFY' A
#
# COMPACT_ATOMS: atom_id res chain seq x y z
N MET A 1 -14.82 1.45 -32.21
CA MET A 1 -15.12 0.01 -32.21
C MET A 1 -13.91 -0.85 -31.87
N VAL A 2 -12.81 -0.78 -32.62
CA VAL A 2 -11.59 -1.59 -32.35
C VAL A 2 -10.97 -1.30 -30.98
N ILE A 3 -10.80 -0.03 -30.62
CA ILE A 3 -10.25 0.36 -29.30
C ILE A 3 -11.13 -0.17 -28.16
N LEU A 4 -12.44 -0.09 -28.30
CA LEU A 4 -13.39 -0.58 -27.30
C LEU A 4 -13.27 -2.10 -27.12
N ALA A 5 -13.17 -2.85 -28.23
CA ALA A 5 -12.96 -4.30 -28.18
C ALA A 5 -11.63 -4.67 -27.50
N LEU A 6 -10.55 -3.93 -27.78
CA LEU A 6 -9.24 -4.13 -27.14
C LEU A 6 -9.29 -3.86 -25.63
N LEU A 7 -9.99 -2.80 -25.19
CA LEU A 7 -10.14 -2.49 -23.76
C LEU A 7 -10.94 -3.56 -23.03
N ILE A 8 -12.00 -4.10 -23.64
CA ILE A 8 -12.79 -5.18 -23.05
C ILE A 8 -11.94 -6.43 -22.89
N VAL A 9 -11.21 -6.85 -23.93
CA VAL A 9 -10.29 -8.00 -23.87
C VAL A 9 -9.23 -7.77 -22.80
N TYR A 10 -8.59 -6.61 -22.77
CA TYR A 10 -7.59 -6.24 -21.76
C TYR A 10 -8.13 -6.37 -20.33
N ALA A 11 -9.36 -5.89 -20.08
CA ALA A 11 -9.98 -5.97 -18.76
C ALA A 11 -10.19 -7.42 -18.28
N PHE A 12 -10.46 -8.36 -19.20
CA PHE A 12 -10.61 -9.78 -18.86
C PHE A 12 -9.28 -10.53 -18.71
N LEU A 13 -8.19 -10.06 -19.34
CA LEU A 13 -6.86 -10.63 -19.12
C LEU A 13 -6.23 -10.15 -17.80
N LEU A 14 -6.70 -9.03 -17.26
CA LEU A 14 -6.15 -8.45 -16.06
C LEU A 14 -6.51 -9.32 -14.83
N PRO A 15 -5.54 -9.77 -14.03
CA PRO A 15 -5.82 -10.57 -12.85
C PRO A 15 -6.66 -9.76 -11.84
N ALA A 16 -7.50 -10.43 -11.06
CA ALA A 16 -8.33 -9.77 -10.05
C ALA A 16 -7.50 -9.09 -8.94
N HIS A 17 -6.33 -9.65 -8.63
CA HIS A 17 -5.34 -9.06 -7.73
C HIS A 17 -4.05 -8.81 -8.51
N LEU A 18 -3.72 -7.55 -8.76
CA LEU A 18 -2.49 -7.17 -9.47
C LEU A 18 -1.25 -7.31 -8.57
N PHE A 19 -1.42 -7.14 -7.27
CA PHE A 19 -0.33 -7.10 -6.30
C PHE A 19 -0.68 -7.94 -5.08
N ASN A 20 0.25 -8.82 -4.70
CA ASN A 20 0.26 -9.49 -3.41
C ASN A 20 1.41 -8.90 -2.61
N ASP A 21 1.15 -7.82 -1.87
CA ASP A 21 2.14 -7.14 -1.05
C ASP A 21 1.97 -7.56 0.42
N PRO A 22 2.71 -8.57 0.89
CA PRO A 22 2.60 -9.02 2.28
C PRO A 22 3.09 -7.93 3.23
N TYR A 23 2.42 -7.81 4.37
CA TYR A 23 2.86 -6.95 5.46
C TYR A 23 3.82 -7.71 6.39
N ALA A 24 4.71 -6.95 7.00
CA ALA A 24 5.48 -7.37 8.16
C ALA A 24 4.53 -7.71 9.32
N THR A 25 4.86 -8.76 10.06
CA THR A 25 4.11 -9.14 11.26
C THR A 25 4.65 -8.37 12.45
N VAL A 26 3.77 -7.67 13.17
CA VAL A 26 4.13 -6.87 14.34
C VAL A 26 3.53 -7.52 15.58
N VAL A 27 4.36 -7.77 16.60
CA VAL A 27 3.95 -8.31 17.90
C VAL A 27 3.91 -7.16 18.90
N LEU A 28 2.75 -6.96 19.51
CA LEU A 28 2.51 -5.93 20.52
C LEU A 28 2.18 -6.57 21.88
N ASP A 29 2.44 -5.87 22.97
CA ASP A 29 1.91 -6.25 24.29
C ASP A 29 0.45 -5.81 24.49
N GLU A 30 -0.12 -6.09 25.66
CA GLU A 30 -1.50 -5.73 26.00
C GLU A 30 -1.73 -4.21 26.02
N GLU A 31 -0.69 -3.42 26.24
CA GLU A 31 -0.72 -1.95 26.18
C GLU A 31 -0.41 -1.39 24.78
N GLY A 32 -0.23 -2.25 23.77
CA GLY A 32 0.06 -1.85 22.39
C GLY A 32 1.50 -1.44 22.11
N ARG A 33 2.44 -1.73 23.02
CA ARG A 33 3.88 -1.44 22.83
C ARG A 33 4.54 -2.54 22.01
N LEU A 34 5.48 -2.14 21.15
CA LEU A 34 6.19 -3.05 20.26
C LEU A 34 7.08 -4.03 21.03
N LEU A 35 6.79 -5.32 20.90
CA LEU A 35 7.62 -6.41 21.41
C LEU A 35 8.59 -6.95 20.34
N GLY A 36 8.18 -6.92 19.07
CA GLY A 36 9.02 -7.35 17.96
C GLY A 36 8.33 -7.22 16.62
N ALA A 37 9.10 -7.28 15.53
CA ALA A 37 8.58 -7.28 14.18
C ALA A 37 9.34 -8.28 13.31
N ARG A 38 8.62 -8.93 12.40
CA ARG A 38 9.17 -9.84 11.39
C ARG A 38 8.94 -9.25 10.00
N ILE A 39 10.00 -9.21 9.20
CA ILE A 39 9.97 -8.74 7.81
C ILE A 39 8.93 -9.53 6.99
N ALA A 40 8.32 -8.87 6.01
CA ALA A 40 7.36 -9.50 5.12
C ALA A 40 7.99 -10.64 4.31
N GLU A 41 7.17 -11.53 3.74
CA GLU A 41 7.63 -12.71 2.99
C GLU A 41 8.47 -12.35 1.76
N ASP A 42 8.28 -11.15 1.23
CA ASP A 42 9.04 -10.60 0.10
C ASP A 42 10.24 -9.75 0.54
N GLU A 43 10.69 -9.92 1.78
CA GLU A 43 11.88 -9.27 2.34
C GLU A 43 11.76 -7.73 2.42
N GLN A 44 10.54 -7.19 2.45
CA GLN A 44 10.29 -5.77 2.61
C GLN A 44 9.75 -5.39 3.99
N TRP A 45 10.12 -4.19 4.46
CA TRP A 45 9.53 -3.57 5.65
C TRP A 45 8.26 -2.83 5.28
N ARG A 46 7.15 -3.57 5.20
CA ARG A 46 5.82 -3.00 5.02
C ARG A 46 5.03 -3.17 6.30
N PHE A 47 4.86 -2.09 7.05
CA PHE A 47 4.01 -2.14 8.24
C PHE A 47 2.54 -2.10 7.83
N PRO A 48 1.65 -2.76 8.60
CA PRO A 48 0.22 -2.65 8.37
C PRO A 48 -0.23 -1.18 8.45
N PRO A 49 -1.30 -0.81 7.73
CA PRO A 49 -1.77 0.56 7.67
C PRO A 49 -2.13 1.08 9.08
N PRO A 50 -1.67 2.28 9.46
CA PRO A 50 -2.04 2.89 10.73
C PRO A 50 -3.47 3.44 10.70
N ASP A 51 -4.07 3.65 11.87
CA ASP A 51 -5.44 4.20 12.00
C ASP A 51 -5.57 5.63 11.45
N SER A 52 -4.47 6.37 11.41
CA SER A 52 -4.46 7.74 10.91
C SER A 52 -3.10 8.13 10.33
N ILE A 53 -3.10 9.12 9.45
CA ILE A 53 -1.90 9.69 8.86
C ILE A 53 -1.67 11.08 9.47
N PRO A 54 -0.48 11.36 10.04
CA PRO A 54 -0.17 12.68 10.57
C PRO A 54 -0.25 13.76 9.47
N GLU A 55 -0.92 14.87 9.76
CA GLU A 55 -1.13 15.97 8.79
C GLU A 55 0.19 16.49 8.22
N LYS A 56 1.20 16.69 9.08
CA LYS A 56 2.54 17.13 8.68
C LYS A 56 3.18 16.15 7.70
N PHE A 57 3.03 14.85 7.93
CA PHE A 57 3.59 13.83 7.04
C PHE A 57 2.94 13.89 5.66
N SER A 58 1.61 13.93 5.61
CA SER A 58 0.85 14.07 4.36
C SER A 58 1.25 15.34 3.58
N ALA A 59 1.36 16.48 4.27
CA ALA A 59 1.79 17.75 3.66
C ALA A 59 3.20 17.68 3.08
N CYS A 60 4.16 17.08 3.80
CA CYS A 60 5.54 16.90 3.34
C CYS A 60 5.60 16.00 2.09
N ILE A 61 4.95 14.83 2.13
CA ILE A 61 4.96 13.87 1.02
C ILE A 61 4.36 14.50 -0.23
N ARG A 62 3.19 15.13 -0.12
CA ARG A 62 2.57 15.83 -1.26
C ARG A 62 3.47 16.93 -1.81
N THR A 63 4.02 17.78 -0.94
CA THR A 63 4.86 18.90 -1.42
C THR A 63 6.12 18.41 -2.14
N PHE A 64 6.67 17.27 -1.72
CA PHE A 64 7.90 16.70 -2.26
C PHE A 64 7.67 15.87 -3.54
N GLU A 65 6.68 14.97 -3.51
CA GLU A 65 6.41 14.04 -4.61
C GLU A 65 5.53 14.67 -5.70
N ASP A 66 4.36 15.21 -5.32
CA ASP A 66 3.41 15.85 -6.24
C ASP A 66 2.54 16.91 -5.54
N ARG A 67 2.91 18.17 -5.76
CA ARG A 67 2.26 19.32 -5.14
C ARG A 67 0.79 19.49 -5.60
N TYR A 68 0.45 19.01 -6.80
CA TYR A 68 -0.86 19.20 -7.43
C TYR A 68 -1.73 17.93 -7.40
N PHE A 69 -1.39 16.98 -6.51
CA PHE A 69 -2.09 15.71 -6.39
C PHE A 69 -3.61 15.80 -6.12
N TYR A 70 -4.10 16.93 -5.60
CA TYR A 70 -5.53 17.16 -5.33
C TYR A 70 -6.17 18.06 -6.38
#